data_AF-A0A9Q1H5Q3-F1
#
_entry.id   AF-A0A9Q1H5Q3-F1
#
_cell.length_a   1.000
_cell.length_b   1.000
_cell.length_c   1.000
_cell.angle_alpha   90.00
_cell.angle_beta   90.00
_cell.angle_gamma   90.00
#
_symmetry.space_group_name_H-M   'P 1'
#
loop_
_entity.id
_entity.type
_entity.pdbx_description
1 polymer ?
#
loop_
_entity_poly.entity_id
_entity_poly.type
_entity_poly.pdbx_seq_one_letter_code
_entity_poly.pdbx_strand_id
1 'polypeptide(L)'
;MNPTVTSSTKGTYIIWRERHPNQRLYLTANTLANVRRDIIKKQRLTNIELEEIRKSVLNEIRKKFGGNIKPFRILVYTNAQCQLQDKDLDKFCLHQTQDEAQLITKFIEELNENIVAVDNKTTVPAERERNQNVILALVDKVRRQNKGSVYTSEMFSKALEEHKKMQIDAAREGWSPELLDTVDMFIAADPDIVTRKGELGRKVYEYQMQKRETELREQFNEKLESKMAELDAEKRRIGEIEEKQKQAEEKLRLKMEEDQKSRQLEQKELMKMLEEEKEMRKDSEEKWLAHVKEEQKKQRKIQEEEKRKFDEEQKRLQEETTRIQREKEELEKKTKEAENEKHKEIQLLQDKMRQLEQDSEENLKKVQAIGERHEGIFSSVTGYLKSVWDNLW
;
A
#
# COMPACT_ATOMS: atom_id res chain seq x y z
N MET A 1 -47.80 -22.54 21.80
CA MET A 1 -48.94 -23.14 21.07
C MET A 1 -49.12 -24.58 21.55
N ASN A 2 -50.28 -24.92 22.10
CA ASN A 2 -50.58 -26.26 22.62
C ASN A 2 -50.82 -27.24 21.45
N PRO A 3 -50.07 -28.34 21.30
CA PRO A 3 -50.50 -29.43 20.45
C PRO A 3 -51.74 -30.08 21.09
N THR A 4 -52.88 -29.82 20.48
CA THR A 4 -54.22 -30.14 20.96
C THR A 4 -54.45 -31.66 21.07
N VAL A 5 -55.21 -32.03 22.10
CA VAL A 5 -55.84 -33.35 22.42
C VAL A 5 -56.62 -33.99 21.24
N THR A 6 -56.69 -33.31 20.09
CA THR A 6 -57.34 -33.70 18.85
C THR A 6 -56.61 -34.82 18.08
N SER A 7 -55.28 -34.98 18.21
CA SER A 7 -54.55 -35.97 17.40
C SER A 7 -54.91 -37.43 17.76
N SER A 8 -55.02 -37.74 19.06
CA SER A 8 -55.40 -39.08 19.55
C SER A 8 -56.81 -39.48 19.09
N THR A 9 -57.77 -38.56 19.09
CA THR A 9 -59.17 -38.85 18.76
C THR A 9 -59.37 -39.00 17.25
N LYS A 10 -58.60 -38.25 16.44
CA LYS A 10 -58.57 -38.40 14.99
C LYS A 10 -58.00 -39.77 14.58
N GLY A 11 -56.95 -40.24 15.26
CA GLY A 11 -56.40 -41.58 15.06
C GLY A 11 -57.40 -42.70 15.38
N THR A 12 -58.11 -42.63 16.50
CA THR A 12 -59.13 -43.64 16.87
C THR A 12 -60.29 -43.69 15.87
N TYR A 13 -60.73 -42.53 15.36
CA TYR A 13 -61.76 -42.46 14.31
C TYR A 13 -61.31 -43.10 13.01
N ILE A 14 -60.07 -42.84 12.56
CA ILE A 14 -59.50 -43.43 11.33
C ILE A 14 -59.47 -44.96 11.42
N ILE A 15 -58.94 -45.51 12.52
CA ILE A 15 -58.87 -46.97 12.75
C ILE A 15 -60.27 -47.60 12.75
N TRP A 16 -61.26 -46.93 13.35
CA TRP A 16 -62.64 -47.44 13.34
C TRP A 16 -63.25 -47.43 11.93
N ARG A 17 -63.02 -46.36 11.15
CA ARG A 17 -63.50 -46.20 9.76
C ARG A 17 -62.90 -47.24 8.81
N GLU A 18 -61.63 -47.61 9.00
CA GLU A 18 -60.97 -48.67 8.25
C GLU A 18 -61.62 -50.03 8.48
N ARG A 19 -62.04 -50.33 9.72
CA ARG A 19 -62.70 -51.61 10.07
C ARG A 19 -64.18 -51.67 9.68
N HIS A 20 -64.81 -50.52 9.47
CA HIS A 20 -66.23 -50.41 9.15
C HIS A 20 -66.45 -49.45 7.97
N PRO A 21 -65.91 -49.75 6.77
CA PRO A 21 -65.89 -48.81 5.65
C PRO A 21 -67.29 -48.41 5.18
N ASN A 22 -68.27 -49.30 5.37
CA ASN A 22 -69.65 -49.14 4.87
C ASN A 22 -70.64 -48.66 5.93
N GLN A 23 -70.26 -48.61 7.21
CA GLN A 23 -71.12 -48.05 8.27
C GLN A 23 -70.86 -46.55 8.39
N ARG A 24 -71.80 -45.74 7.91
CA ARG A 24 -71.83 -44.31 8.21
C ARG A 24 -72.34 -44.11 9.63
N LEU A 25 -71.43 -43.93 10.58
CA LEU A 25 -71.78 -43.30 11.86
C LEU A 25 -71.79 -41.78 11.68
N TYR A 26 -72.85 -41.12 12.15
CA TYR A 26 -72.95 -39.66 12.29
C TYR A 26 -72.02 -39.11 13.41
N LEU A 27 -70.86 -39.75 13.62
CA LEU A 27 -69.86 -39.32 14.59
C LEU A 27 -68.71 -38.64 13.84
N THR A 28 -68.64 -37.32 13.96
CA THR A 28 -67.44 -36.57 13.55
C THR A 28 -66.36 -36.72 14.62
N ALA A 29 -65.09 -36.41 14.29
CA ALA A 29 -64.01 -36.39 15.28
C ALA A 29 -64.34 -35.50 16.50
N ASN A 30 -65.10 -34.41 16.29
CA ASN A 30 -65.60 -33.55 17.37
C ASN A 30 -66.68 -34.25 18.21
N THR A 31 -67.60 -34.98 17.59
CA THR A 31 -68.62 -35.76 18.31
C THR A 31 -67.95 -36.84 19.17
N LEU A 32 -66.95 -37.53 18.64
CA LEU A 32 -66.17 -38.54 19.34
C LEU A 32 -65.37 -37.93 20.52
N ALA A 33 -64.78 -36.75 20.32
CA ALA A 33 -64.09 -36.01 21.37
C ALA A 33 -65.05 -35.53 22.47
N ASN A 34 -66.30 -35.19 22.12
CA ASN A 34 -67.34 -34.81 23.06
C ASN A 34 -67.86 -36.02 23.84
N VAL A 35 -68.10 -37.16 23.17
CA VAL A 35 -68.48 -38.43 23.83
C VAL A 35 -67.38 -38.87 24.78
N ARG A 36 -66.10 -38.84 24.37
CA ARG A 36 -64.97 -39.13 25.26
C ARG A 36 -64.93 -38.20 26.47
N ARG A 37 -65.08 -36.87 26.26
CA ARG A 37 -65.14 -35.89 27.35
C ARG A 37 -66.31 -36.15 28.30
N ASP A 38 -67.48 -36.52 27.77
CA ASP A 38 -68.67 -36.84 28.56
C ASP A 38 -68.48 -38.11 29.38
N ILE A 39 -67.91 -39.16 28.78
CA ILE A 39 -67.55 -40.41 29.46
C ILE A 39 -66.61 -40.14 30.64
N ILE A 40 -65.56 -39.33 30.41
CA ILE A 40 -64.58 -38.97 31.43
C ILE A 40 -65.21 -38.09 32.52
N LYS A 41 -65.93 -37.02 32.14
CA LYS A 41 -66.50 -36.06 33.09
C LYS A 41 -67.62 -36.65 33.95
N LYS A 42 -68.40 -37.57 33.39
CA LYS A 42 -69.53 -38.18 34.08
C LYS A 42 -69.21 -39.55 34.69
N GLN A 43 -67.94 -39.99 34.63
CA GLN A 43 -67.53 -41.34 35.06
C GLN A 43 -68.49 -42.43 34.55
N ARG A 44 -68.92 -42.30 33.28
CA ARG A 44 -70.02 -43.10 32.74
C ARG A 44 -69.66 -44.56 32.48
N LEU A 45 -68.37 -44.88 32.46
CA LEU A 45 -67.93 -46.26 32.40
C LEU A 45 -67.92 -46.81 33.83
N THR A 46 -68.81 -47.74 34.08
CA THR A 46 -68.79 -48.55 35.30
C THR A 46 -67.52 -49.39 35.33
N ASN A 47 -67.10 -49.83 36.52
CA ASN A 47 -65.96 -50.74 36.67
C ASN A 47 -66.15 -52.03 35.85
N ILE A 48 -67.39 -52.47 35.65
CA ILE A 48 -67.74 -53.64 34.83
C ILE A 48 -67.40 -53.40 33.35
N GLU A 49 -67.78 -52.25 32.79
CA GLU A 49 -67.49 -51.93 31.37
C GLU A 49 -65.99 -51.73 31.13
N LEU A 50 -65.26 -51.16 32.10
CA LEU A 50 -63.80 -51.06 32.04
C LEU A 50 -63.15 -52.44 32.01
N GLU A 51 -63.65 -53.37 32.83
CA GLU A 51 -63.20 -54.77 32.83
C GLU A 51 -63.49 -55.49 31.52
N GLU A 52 -64.67 -55.29 30.93
CA GLU A 52 -65.02 -55.87 29.64
C GLU A 52 -64.11 -55.35 28.52
N ILE A 53 -63.82 -54.04 28.51
CA ILE A 53 -62.88 -53.42 27.57
C ILE A 53 -61.48 -54.01 27.75
N ARG A 54 -60.98 -54.10 28.99
CA ARG A 54 -59.66 -54.68 29.31
C ARG A 54 -59.57 -56.13 28.83
N LYS A 55 -60.57 -56.96 29.15
CA LYS A 55 -60.66 -58.36 28.73
C LYS A 55 -60.68 -58.51 27.21
N SER A 56 -61.45 -57.66 26.52
CA SER A 56 -61.53 -57.62 25.06
C SER A 56 -60.16 -57.30 24.44
N VAL A 57 -59.46 -56.28 24.94
CA VAL A 57 -58.12 -55.90 24.49
C VAL A 57 -57.12 -57.05 24.69
N LEU A 58 -57.11 -57.68 25.86
CA LEU A 58 -56.21 -58.81 26.14
C LEU A 58 -56.49 -60.02 25.24
N ASN A 59 -57.76 -60.30 24.97
CA ASN A 59 -58.16 -61.35 24.04
C ASN A 59 -57.70 -61.05 22.61
N GLU A 60 -57.83 -59.81 22.14
CA GLU A 60 -57.33 -59.39 20.83
C GLU A 60 -55.80 -59.53 20.73
N ILE A 61 -55.05 -59.10 21.76
CA ILE A 61 -53.59 -59.29 21.79
C ILE A 61 -53.26 -60.80 21.74
N ARG A 62 -53.97 -61.63 22.51
CA ARG A 62 -53.75 -63.09 22.50
C ARG A 62 -54.12 -63.72 21.16
N LYS A 63 -55.18 -63.24 20.50
CA LYS A 63 -55.60 -63.73 19.18
C LYS A 63 -54.56 -63.40 18.11
N LYS A 64 -54.00 -62.19 18.13
CA LYS A 64 -53.03 -61.72 17.12
C LYS A 64 -51.61 -62.23 17.36
N PHE A 65 -51.18 -62.29 18.61
CA PHE A 65 -49.79 -62.59 18.98
C PHE A 65 -49.68 -63.89 19.80
N GLY A 66 -50.73 -64.70 19.87
CA GLY A 66 -50.72 -65.93 20.66
C GLY A 66 -50.52 -65.70 22.16
N GLY A 67 -50.34 -66.80 22.90
CA GLY A 67 -50.06 -66.77 24.34
C GLY A 67 -48.62 -66.37 24.69
N ASN A 68 -47.68 -66.61 23.78
CA ASN A 68 -46.24 -66.52 24.05
C ASN A 68 -45.69 -65.08 24.03
N ILE A 69 -46.50 -64.08 23.68
CA ILE A 69 -46.07 -62.68 23.71
C ILE A 69 -45.96 -62.14 25.14
N LYS A 70 -46.54 -62.82 26.15
CA LYS A 70 -46.60 -62.33 27.54
C LYS A 70 -45.24 -61.83 28.08
N PRO A 71 -44.12 -62.56 27.94
CA PRO A 71 -42.81 -62.15 28.46
C PRO A 71 -42.22 -60.90 27.80
N PHE A 72 -42.79 -60.44 26.68
CA PHE A 72 -42.31 -59.31 25.89
C PHE A 72 -43.13 -58.03 26.09
N ARG A 73 -44.13 -58.06 26.98
CA ARG A 73 -45.06 -56.94 27.19
C ARG A 73 -44.52 -55.97 28.24
N ILE A 74 -44.80 -54.69 28.01
CA ILE A 74 -44.60 -53.61 28.98
C ILE A 74 -45.93 -52.86 29.11
N LEU A 75 -46.36 -52.57 30.34
CA LEU A 75 -47.52 -51.72 30.61
C LEU A 75 -47.08 -50.29 30.87
N VAL A 76 -47.57 -49.37 30.04
CA VAL A 76 -47.26 -47.93 30.14
C VAL A 76 -48.51 -47.18 30.61
N TYR A 77 -48.49 -46.70 31.85
CA TYR A 77 -49.49 -45.78 32.39
C TYR A 77 -49.22 -44.37 31.85
N THR A 78 -50.03 -43.92 30.90
CA THR A 78 -49.94 -42.56 30.37
C THR A 78 -50.67 -41.55 31.28
N ASN A 79 -50.22 -40.29 31.29
CA ASN A 79 -50.81 -39.21 32.11
C ASN A 79 -50.62 -39.42 33.62
N ALA A 80 -49.45 -39.96 33.98
CA ALA A 80 -49.06 -40.36 35.33
C ALA A 80 -49.28 -39.27 36.39
N GLN A 81 -48.93 -38.01 36.10
CA GLN A 81 -49.08 -36.89 37.03
C GLN A 81 -50.53 -36.64 37.48
N CYS A 82 -51.52 -36.81 36.57
CA CYS A 82 -52.93 -36.62 36.93
C CYS A 82 -53.51 -37.78 37.75
N GLN A 83 -52.96 -38.99 37.62
CA GLN A 83 -53.55 -40.21 38.19
C GLN A 83 -52.84 -40.68 39.46
N LEU A 84 -51.54 -40.44 39.56
CA LEU A 84 -50.75 -40.90 40.69
C LEU A 84 -50.92 -40.00 41.93
N GLN A 85 -51.28 -38.71 41.79
CA GLN A 85 -51.50 -37.79 42.94
C GLN A 85 -50.38 -37.87 43.99
N ASP A 86 -49.13 -37.77 43.55
CA ASP A 86 -47.92 -37.92 44.39
C ASP A 86 -47.70 -39.31 45.01
N LYS A 87 -48.51 -40.32 44.65
CA LYS A 87 -48.25 -41.72 44.98
C LYS A 87 -47.23 -42.32 44.04
N ASP A 88 -46.39 -43.17 44.60
CA ASP A 88 -45.52 -44.04 43.81
C ASP A 88 -46.34 -45.04 42.99
N LEU A 89 -45.83 -45.43 41.81
CA LEU A 89 -46.53 -46.33 40.88
C LEU A 89 -46.82 -47.68 41.53
N ASP A 90 -45.88 -48.20 42.32
CA ASP A 90 -46.06 -49.47 43.04
C ASP A 90 -47.20 -49.39 44.04
N LYS A 91 -47.28 -48.27 44.77
CA LYS A 91 -48.41 -48.01 45.68
C LYS A 91 -49.72 -47.88 44.92
N PHE A 92 -49.73 -47.19 43.78
CA PHE A 92 -50.93 -47.07 42.96
C PHE A 92 -51.43 -48.43 42.46
N CYS A 93 -50.53 -49.28 41.95
CA CYS A 93 -50.84 -50.64 41.54
C CYS A 93 -51.40 -51.46 42.72
N LEU A 94 -50.79 -51.39 43.90
CA LEU A 94 -51.27 -52.08 45.12
C LEU A 94 -52.64 -51.60 45.62
N HIS A 95 -53.01 -50.35 45.40
CA HIS A 95 -54.36 -49.87 45.77
C HIS A 95 -55.41 -50.28 44.73
N GLN A 96 -55.04 -50.34 43.44
CA GLN A 96 -55.95 -50.85 42.41
C GLN A 96 -56.32 -52.32 42.66
N THR A 97 -55.43 -53.14 43.24
CA THR A 97 -55.73 -54.54 43.53
C THR A 97 -56.72 -54.73 44.68
N GLN A 98 -56.99 -53.71 45.51
CA GLN A 98 -57.94 -53.76 46.62
C GLN A 98 -59.36 -53.35 46.21
N ASP A 99 -59.49 -52.35 45.32
CA ASP A 99 -60.78 -51.75 44.93
C ASP A 99 -61.28 -52.17 43.52
N GLU A 100 -60.39 -52.64 42.62
CA GLU A 100 -60.73 -53.08 41.27
C GLU A 100 -60.32 -54.54 40.98
N ALA A 101 -61.18 -55.21 40.20
CA ALA A 101 -61.15 -56.57 39.68
C ALA A 101 -59.81 -57.36 39.69
N GLN A 102 -59.92 -58.62 40.15
CA GLN A 102 -58.93 -59.71 40.08
C GLN A 102 -58.18 -59.84 38.74
N LEU A 103 -58.77 -59.35 37.64
CA LEU A 103 -58.22 -59.38 36.30
C LEU A 103 -57.01 -58.45 36.11
N ILE A 104 -57.01 -57.24 36.67
CA ILE A 104 -55.86 -56.31 36.57
C ILE A 104 -54.70 -56.85 37.40
N THR A 105 -54.97 -57.30 38.62
CA THR A 105 -53.96 -57.89 39.51
C THR A 105 -53.25 -59.04 38.80
N LYS A 106 -54.03 -59.99 38.26
CA LYS A 106 -53.49 -61.11 37.49
C LYS A 106 -52.71 -60.64 36.26
N PHE A 107 -53.15 -59.59 35.58
CA PHE A 107 -52.45 -59.04 34.43
C PHE A 107 -51.12 -58.37 34.82
N ILE A 108 -51.10 -57.60 35.91
CA ILE A 108 -49.90 -56.96 36.47
C ILE A 108 -48.89 -58.02 36.91
N GLU A 109 -49.34 -59.07 37.58
CA GLU A 109 -48.51 -60.22 37.97
C GLU A 109 -47.90 -60.90 36.73
N GLU A 110 -48.68 -61.08 35.66
CA GLU A 110 -48.21 -61.66 34.40
C GLU A 110 -47.13 -60.82 33.71
N LEU A 111 -47.03 -59.52 34.00
CA LEU A 111 -46.03 -58.62 33.42
C LEU A 111 -44.69 -58.64 34.13
N ASN A 112 -44.56 -59.32 35.29
CA ASN A 112 -43.30 -59.45 36.03
C ASN A 112 -42.60 -58.09 36.26
N GLU A 113 -43.36 -57.11 36.78
CA GLU A 113 -42.91 -55.74 37.05
C GLU A 113 -42.47 -54.93 35.81
N ASN A 114 -42.86 -55.34 34.60
CA ASN A 114 -42.59 -54.56 33.39
C ASN A 114 -43.64 -53.45 33.24
N ILE A 115 -43.66 -52.52 34.19
CA ILE A 115 -44.65 -51.45 34.30
C ILE A 115 -43.93 -50.11 34.47
N VAL A 116 -44.43 -49.07 33.78
CA VAL A 116 -43.92 -47.70 33.90
C VAL A 116 -45.04 -46.69 33.80
N ALA A 117 -44.87 -45.55 34.47
CA ALA A 117 -45.74 -44.41 34.32
C ALA A 117 -45.00 -43.28 33.59
N VAL A 118 -45.65 -42.69 32.58
CA VAL A 118 -45.07 -41.67 31.71
C VAL A 118 -46.05 -40.52 31.54
N ASP A 119 -45.54 -39.30 31.65
CA ASP A 119 -46.31 -38.11 31.24
C ASP A 119 -45.96 -37.73 29.80
N ASN A 120 -46.89 -38.01 28.88
CA ASN A 120 -46.75 -37.69 27.47
C ASN A 120 -46.90 -36.18 27.18
N LYS A 121 -47.33 -35.38 28.16
CA LYS A 121 -47.53 -33.94 28.01
C LYS A 121 -46.38 -33.11 28.57
N THR A 122 -45.36 -33.73 29.15
CA THR A 122 -44.24 -32.96 29.68
C THR A 122 -43.56 -32.14 28.59
N THR A 123 -43.47 -30.84 28.85
CA THR A 123 -42.71 -29.88 28.04
C THR A 123 -41.29 -29.73 28.54
N VAL A 124 -40.96 -30.31 29.70
CA VAL A 124 -39.63 -30.23 30.31
C VAL A 124 -38.71 -31.24 29.62
N PRO A 125 -37.64 -30.80 28.91
CA PRO A 125 -36.77 -31.71 28.16
C PRO A 125 -36.15 -32.80 29.04
N ALA A 126 -35.71 -32.46 30.25
CA ALA A 126 -35.12 -33.41 31.20
C ALA A 126 -36.11 -34.50 31.64
N GLU A 127 -37.38 -34.18 31.85
CA GLU A 127 -38.41 -35.17 32.17
C GLU A 127 -38.75 -36.04 30.97
N ARG A 128 -38.78 -35.46 29.76
CA ARG A 128 -38.96 -36.21 28.52
C ARG A 128 -37.83 -37.22 28.32
N GLU A 129 -36.59 -36.79 28.51
CA GLU A 129 -35.41 -37.64 28.43
C GLU A 129 -35.45 -38.72 29.51
N ARG A 130 -35.80 -38.38 30.77
CA ARG A 130 -36.01 -39.35 31.84
C ARG A 130 -37.06 -40.41 31.46
N ASN A 131 -38.22 -39.99 30.95
CA ASN A 131 -39.28 -40.90 30.53
C ASN A 131 -38.81 -41.85 29.42
N GLN A 132 -38.08 -41.33 28.43
CA GLN A 132 -37.46 -42.13 27.37
C GLN A 132 -36.46 -43.15 27.95
N ASN A 133 -35.57 -42.70 28.84
CA ASN A 133 -34.55 -43.56 29.45
C ASN A 133 -35.16 -44.68 30.31
N VAL A 134 -36.25 -44.41 31.04
CA VAL A 134 -36.93 -45.45 31.83
C VAL A 134 -37.59 -46.49 30.93
N ILE A 135 -38.24 -46.07 29.83
CA ILE A 135 -38.80 -47.00 28.84
C ILE A 135 -37.68 -47.85 28.24
N LEU A 136 -36.58 -47.24 27.80
CA LEU A 136 -35.44 -47.96 27.22
C LEU A 136 -34.84 -48.96 28.20
N ALA A 137 -34.68 -48.58 29.47
CA ALA A 137 -34.20 -49.47 30.53
C ALA A 137 -35.13 -50.68 30.75
N LEU A 138 -36.46 -50.49 30.66
CA LEU A 138 -37.42 -51.58 30.73
C LEU A 138 -37.38 -52.47 29.49
N VAL A 139 -37.25 -51.89 28.29
CA VAL A 139 -37.03 -52.67 27.06
C VAL A 139 -35.77 -53.53 27.20
N ASP A 140 -34.69 -52.99 27.77
CA ASP A 140 -33.48 -53.76 28.06
C ASP A 140 -33.66 -54.83 29.14
N LYS A 141 -34.46 -54.56 30.19
CA LYS A 141 -34.86 -55.58 31.19
C LYS A 141 -35.59 -56.73 30.51
N VAL A 142 -36.63 -56.44 29.72
CA VAL A 142 -37.41 -57.42 28.95
C VAL A 142 -36.51 -58.19 27.99
N ARG A 143 -35.61 -57.51 27.27
CA ARG A 143 -34.65 -58.15 26.36
C ARG A 143 -33.74 -59.14 27.11
N ARG A 144 -33.20 -58.75 28.27
CA ARG A 144 -32.36 -59.64 29.12
C ARG A 144 -33.15 -60.83 29.67
N GLN A 145 -34.38 -60.61 30.16
CA GLN A 145 -35.27 -61.68 30.63
C GLN A 145 -35.55 -62.71 29.53
N ASN A 146 -35.63 -62.25 28.27
CA ASN A 146 -35.83 -63.09 27.09
C ASN A 146 -34.51 -63.50 26.39
N LYS A 147 -33.36 -63.41 27.06
CA LYS A 147 -32.03 -63.81 26.54
C LYS A 147 -31.66 -63.17 25.18
N GLY A 148 -32.10 -61.95 24.95
CA GLY A 148 -31.89 -61.23 23.70
C GLY A 148 -32.78 -61.69 22.55
N SER A 149 -33.64 -62.68 22.75
CA SER A 149 -34.61 -63.09 21.72
C SER A 149 -35.63 -62.00 21.48
N VAL A 150 -36.05 -61.86 20.23
CA VAL A 150 -37.19 -61.03 19.84
C VAL A 150 -38.42 -61.92 19.78
N TYR A 151 -39.57 -61.37 20.15
CA TYR A 151 -40.83 -62.09 19.99
C TYR A 151 -41.01 -62.50 18.52
N THR A 152 -41.22 -63.80 18.29
CA THR A 152 -41.52 -64.35 16.97
C THR A 152 -42.76 -65.23 17.05
N SER A 153 -43.48 -65.30 15.93
CA SER A 153 -44.67 -66.12 15.74
C SER A 153 -44.61 -66.75 14.35
N GLU A 154 -45.50 -67.70 14.07
CA GLU A 154 -45.62 -68.27 12.72
C GLU A 154 -45.82 -67.19 11.64
N MET A 155 -46.53 -66.11 11.95
CA MET A 155 -46.71 -64.99 11.02
C MET A 155 -45.41 -64.22 10.78
N PHE A 156 -44.57 -64.02 11.81
CA PHE A 156 -43.26 -63.38 11.63
C PHE A 156 -42.29 -64.27 10.85
N SER A 157 -42.30 -65.58 11.09
CA SER A 157 -41.50 -66.53 10.30
C SER A 157 -41.91 -66.52 8.83
N LYS A 158 -43.22 -66.56 8.53
CA LYS A 158 -43.73 -66.46 7.15
C LYS A 158 -43.35 -65.14 6.50
N ALA A 159 -43.50 -64.02 7.22
CA ALA A 159 -43.09 -62.71 6.71
C ALA A 159 -41.59 -62.65 6.43
N LEU A 160 -40.75 -63.26 7.27
CA LEU A 160 -39.30 -63.32 7.06
C LEU A 160 -38.92 -64.23 5.88
N GLU A 161 -39.61 -65.34 5.70
CA GLU A 161 -39.43 -66.22 4.53
C GLU A 161 -39.85 -65.54 3.22
N GLU A 162 -41.00 -64.86 3.22
CA GLU A 162 -41.45 -64.05 2.08
C GLU A 162 -40.47 -62.92 1.78
N HIS A 163 -39.97 -62.22 2.80
CA HIS A 163 -38.95 -61.19 2.66
C HIS A 163 -37.66 -61.74 2.04
N LYS A 164 -37.12 -62.85 2.55
CA LYS A 164 -35.95 -63.52 1.97
C LYS A 164 -36.20 -63.94 0.52
N LYS A 165 -37.39 -64.43 0.21
CA LYS A 165 -37.77 -64.80 -1.16
C LYS A 165 -37.78 -63.56 -2.06
N MET A 166 -38.35 -62.45 -1.61
CA MET A 166 -38.32 -61.18 -2.33
C MET A 166 -36.88 -60.69 -2.55
N GLN A 167 -36.00 -60.80 -1.55
CA GLN A 167 -34.58 -60.44 -1.72
C GLN A 167 -33.88 -61.30 -2.77
N ILE A 168 -34.14 -62.61 -2.80
CA ILE A 168 -33.60 -63.53 -3.81
C ILE A 168 -34.14 -63.17 -5.21
N ASP A 169 -35.44 -62.92 -5.33
CA ASP A 169 -36.07 -62.57 -6.61
C ASP A 169 -35.57 -61.20 -7.10
N ALA A 170 -35.44 -60.21 -6.22
CA ALA A 170 -34.85 -58.91 -6.53
C ALA A 170 -33.38 -59.02 -6.96
N ALA A 171 -32.58 -59.85 -6.30
CA ALA A 171 -31.20 -60.12 -6.71
C ALA A 171 -31.12 -60.77 -8.09
N ARG A 172 -32.06 -61.66 -8.44
CA ARG A 172 -32.19 -62.25 -9.79
C ARG A 172 -32.58 -61.22 -10.84
N GLU A 173 -33.36 -60.21 -10.46
CA GLU A 173 -33.72 -59.06 -11.30
C GLU A 173 -32.58 -58.01 -11.36
N GLY A 174 -31.43 -58.27 -10.73
CA GLY A 174 -30.25 -57.42 -10.77
C GLY A 174 -30.29 -56.24 -9.81
N TRP A 175 -31.17 -56.24 -8.81
CA TRP A 175 -31.23 -55.17 -7.81
C TRP A 175 -30.04 -55.30 -6.85
N SER A 176 -29.36 -54.18 -6.57
CA SER A 176 -28.27 -54.15 -5.60
C SER A 176 -28.79 -54.32 -4.17
N PRO A 177 -27.97 -54.80 -3.21
CA PRO A 177 -28.38 -54.91 -1.80
C PRO A 177 -28.88 -53.58 -1.21
N GLU A 178 -28.29 -52.45 -1.62
CA GLU A 178 -28.69 -51.10 -1.20
C GLU A 178 -30.11 -50.73 -1.65
N LEU A 179 -30.58 -51.32 -2.76
CA LEU A 179 -31.95 -51.14 -3.21
C LEU A 179 -32.95 -51.92 -2.37
N LEU A 180 -32.53 -53.02 -1.74
CA LEU A 180 -33.41 -53.83 -0.91
C LEU A 180 -33.91 -53.04 0.30
N ASP A 181 -33.06 -52.22 0.92
CA ASP A 181 -33.47 -51.33 2.01
C ASP A 181 -34.52 -50.30 1.54
N THR A 182 -34.35 -49.80 0.31
CA THR A 182 -35.31 -48.86 -0.31
C THR A 182 -36.64 -49.55 -0.63
N VAL A 183 -36.57 -50.79 -1.10
CA VAL A 183 -37.74 -51.64 -1.35
C VAL A 183 -38.48 -51.91 -0.05
N ASP A 184 -37.77 -52.28 1.02
CA ASP A 184 -38.33 -52.51 2.34
C ASP A 184 -39.01 -51.24 2.88
N MET A 185 -38.42 -50.06 2.67
CA MET A 185 -39.04 -48.78 3.00
C MET A 185 -40.36 -48.57 2.23
N PHE A 186 -40.39 -48.86 0.92
CA PHE A 186 -41.62 -48.71 0.13
C PHE A 186 -42.71 -49.72 0.51
N ILE A 187 -42.35 -50.97 0.80
CA ILE A 187 -43.28 -52.00 1.26
C ILE A 187 -43.82 -51.64 2.65
N ALA A 188 -42.98 -51.13 3.55
CA ALA A 188 -43.41 -50.69 4.87
C ALA A 188 -44.37 -49.49 4.80
N ALA A 189 -44.17 -48.58 3.84
CA ALA A 189 -45.05 -47.44 3.62
C ALA A 189 -46.38 -47.82 2.93
N ASP A 190 -46.35 -48.82 2.05
CA ASP A 190 -47.51 -49.26 1.25
C ASP A 190 -47.43 -50.78 0.99
N PRO A 191 -47.91 -51.63 1.92
CA PRO A 191 -47.79 -53.08 1.81
C PRO A 191 -48.42 -53.68 0.55
N ASP A 192 -49.46 -53.02 0.02
CA ASP A 192 -50.16 -53.45 -1.19
C ASP A 192 -49.35 -53.19 -2.47
N ILE A 193 -48.25 -52.43 -2.40
CA ILE A 193 -47.38 -52.16 -3.55
C ILE A 193 -46.76 -53.44 -4.13
N VAL A 194 -46.59 -54.48 -3.32
CA VAL A 194 -46.06 -55.79 -3.72
C VAL A 194 -47.01 -56.46 -4.71
N THR A 195 -48.32 -56.27 -4.56
CA THR A 195 -49.34 -56.85 -5.45
C THR A 195 -49.43 -56.12 -6.79
N ARG A 196 -49.00 -54.85 -6.84
CA ARG A 196 -48.99 -53.99 -8.03
C ARG A 196 -47.68 -54.17 -8.79
N LYS A 197 -47.55 -55.34 -9.42
CA LYS A 197 -46.37 -55.74 -10.19
C LYS A 197 -45.98 -54.64 -11.20
N GLY A 198 -44.77 -54.09 -11.06
CA GLY A 198 -44.23 -53.01 -11.88
C GLY A 198 -44.37 -51.59 -11.32
N GLU A 199 -45.21 -51.34 -10.30
CA GLU A 199 -45.22 -50.04 -9.61
C GLU A 199 -44.03 -49.92 -8.65
N LEU A 200 -43.72 -50.97 -7.89
CA LEU A 200 -42.57 -51.00 -6.98
C LEU A 200 -41.25 -50.73 -7.71
N GLY A 201 -40.99 -51.44 -8.82
CA GLY A 201 -39.78 -51.22 -9.62
C GLY A 201 -39.67 -49.79 -10.17
N ARG A 202 -40.78 -49.16 -10.55
CA ARG A 202 -40.80 -47.75 -10.98
C ARG A 202 -40.45 -46.80 -9.83
N LYS A 203 -41.05 -46.96 -8.65
CA LYS A 203 -40.72 -46.10 -7.49
C LYS A 203 -39.28 -46.26 -7.04
N VAL A 204 -38.76 -47.48 -7.06
CA VAL A 204 -37.35 -47.77 -6.73
C VAL A 204 -36.41 -47.10 -7.74
N TYR A 205 -36.73 -47.18 -9.04
CA TYR A 205 -35.97 -46.51 -10.09
C TYR A 205 -36.02 -44.97 -9.97
N GLU A 206 -37.21 -44.40 -9.76
CA GLU A 206 -37.39 -42.95 -9.55
C GLU A 206 -36.59 -42.47 -8.34
N TYR A 207 -36.63 -43.21 -7.24
CA TYR A 207 -35.84 -42.89 -6.05
C TYR A 207 -34.34 -42.92 -6.32
N GLN A 208 -33.83 -43.92 -7.05
CA GLN A 208 -32.42 -43.96 -7.44
C GLN A 208 -32.02 -42.78 -8.32
N MET A 209 -32.88 -42.40 -9.27
CA MET A 209 -32.62 -41.26 -10.14
C MET A 209 -32.58 -39.95 -9.33
N GLN A 210 -33.52 -39.75 -8.41
CA GLN A 210 -33.52 -38.61 -7.49
C GLN A 210 -32.29 -38.61 -6.58
N LYS A 211 -31.88 -39.77 -6.06
CA LYS A 211 -30.68 -39.91 -5.24
C LYS A 211 -29.42 -39.54 -6.03
N ARG A 212 -29.27 -40.02 -7.28
CA ARG A 212 -28.14 -39.63 -8.14
C ARG A 212 -28.18 -38.14 -8.52
N GLU A 213 -29.36 -37.59 -8.79
CA GLU A 213 -29.51 -36.17 -9.11
C GLU A 213 -29.11 -35.29 -7.91
N THR A 214 -29.50 -35.68 -6.70
CA THR A 214 -29.10 -34.99 -5.46
C THR A 214 -27.60 -35.12 -5.20
N GLU A 215 -27.01 -36.31 -5.33
CA GLU A 215 -25.55 -36.52 -5.23
C GLU A 215 -24.76 -35.68 -6.25
N LEU A 216 -25.21 -35.64 -7.52
CA LEU A 216 -24.58 -34.81 -8.56
C LEU A 216 -24.70 -33.32 -8.24
N ARG A 217 -25.84 -32.89 -7.69
CA ARG A 217 -26.06 -31.50 -7.28
C ARG A 217 -25.19 -31.12 -6.09
N GLU A 218 -25.01 -32.02 -5.13
CA GLU A 218 -24.10 -31.82 -4.00
C GLU A 218 -22.65 -31.73 -4.48
N GLN A 219 -22.19 -32.64 -5.34
CA GLN A 219 -20.85 -32.56 -5.94
C GLN A 219 -20.64 -31.27 -6.74
N PHE A 220 -21.66 -30.82 -7.47
CA PHE A 220 -21.61 -29.54 -8.18
C PHE A 220 -21.49 -28.35 -7.23
N ASN A 221 -22.27 -28.36 -6.14
CA ASN A 221 -22.23 -27.32 -5.12
C ASN A 221 -20.87 -27.30 -4.40
N GLU A 222 -20.31 -28.44 -4.00
CA GLU A 222 -18.98 -28.55 -3.41
C GLU A 222 -17.90 -27.98 -4.34
N LYS A 223 -17.99 -28.29 -5.64
CA LYS A 223 -17.08 -27.75 -6.65
C LYS A 223 -17.23 -26.23 -6.83
N LEU A 224 -18.45 -25.71 -6.69
CA LEU A 224 -18.74 -24.29 -6.77
C LEU A 224 -18.22 -23.53 -5.54
N GLU A 225 -18.39 -24.09 -4.34
CA GLU A 225 -17.83 -23.57 -3.09
C GLU A 225 -16.30 -23.57 -3.12
N SER A 226 -15.66 -24.65 -3.61
CA SER A 226 -14.21 -24.71 -3.80
C SER A 226 -13.71 -23.60 -4.73
N LYS A 227 -14.39 -23.38 -5.86
CA LYS A 227 -14.04 -22.28 -6.80
C LYS A 227 -14.24 -20.90 -6.20
N MET A 228 -15.27 -20.70 -5.39
CA MET A 228 -15.49 -19.44 -4.68
C MET A 228 -14.37 -19.19 -3.66
N ALA A 229 -13.96 -20.21 -2.91
CA ALA A 229 -12.84 -20.12 -1.98
C ALA A 229 -11.51 -19.79 -2.69
N GLU A 230 -11.24 -20.41 -3.84
CA GLU A 230 -10.09 -20.08 -4.69
C GLU A 230 -10.12 -18.62 -5.17
N LEU A 231 -11.28 -18.14 -5.63
CA LEU A 231 -11.45 -16.75 -6.07
C LEU A 231 -11.20 -15.75 -4.93
N ASP A 232 -11.69 -16.04 -3.72
CA ASP A 232 -11.48 -15.19 -2.56
C ASP A 232 -10.02 -15.20 -2.08
N ALA A 233 -9.35 -16.35 -2.17
CA ALA A 233 -7.91 -16.43 -1.91
C ALA A 233 -7.10 -15.59 -2.91
N GLU A 234 -7.47 -15.61 -4.20
CA GLU A 234 -6.80 -14.83 -5.23
C GLU A 234 -7.04 -13.32 -5.05
N LYS A 235 -8.26 -12.90 -4.68
CA LYS A 235 -8.53 -11.50 -4.31
C LYS A 235 -7.67 -11.01 -3.15
N ARG A 236 -7.44 -11.85 -2.14
CA ARG A 236 -6.53 -11.52 -1.02
C ARG A 236 -5.09 -11.33 -1.49
N ARG A 237 -4.60 -12.21 -2.36
CA ARG A 237 -3.25 -12.08 -2.95
C ARG A 237 -3.09 -10.79 -3.74
N ILE A 238 -4.09 -10.42 -4.55
CA ILE A 238 -4.09 -9.15 -5.29
C ILE A 238 -4.03 -7.98 -4.31
N GLY A 239 -4.84 -7.99 -3.25
CA GLY A 239 -4.81 -6.96 -2.20
C GLY A 239 -3.44 -6.83 -1.51
N GLU A 240 -2.77 -7.94 -1.20
CA GLU A 240 -1.42 -7.93 -0.62
C GLU A 240 -0.36 -7.37 -1.59
N ILE A 241 -0.49 -7.64 -2.89
CA ILE A 241 0.40 -7.09 -3.92
C ILE A 241 0.19 -5.57 -4.04
N GLU A 242 -1.06 -5.11 -4.08
CA GLU A 242 -1.38 -3.68 -4.14
C GLU A 242 -0.89 -2.93 -2.89
N GLU A 243 -0.99 -3.53 -1.70
CA GLU A 243 -0.47 -2.94 -0.47
C GLU A 243 1.05 -2.84 -0.49
N LYS A 244 1.75 -3.89 -0.93
CA LYS A 244 3.21 -3.87 -1.11
C LYS A 244 3.66 -2.82 -2.12
N GLN A 245 2.90 -2.63 -3.21
CA GLN A 245 3.16 -1.57 -4.19
C GLN A 245 3.00 -0.18 -3.57
N LYS A 246 1.91 0.08 -2.83
CA LYS A 246 1.71 1.35 -2.11
C LYS A 246 2.84 1.64 -1.13
N GLN A 247 3.26 0.64 -0.35
CA GLN A 247 4.39 0.78 0.59
C GLN A 247 5.71 1.07 -0.15
N ALA A 248 5.94 0.47 -1.32
CA ALA A 248 7.13 0.73 -2.13
C ALA A 248 7.11 2.15 -2.72
N GLU A 249 5.97 2.61 -3.23
CA GLU A 249 5.78 3.97 -3.73
C GLU A 249 5.97 5.01 -2.64
N GLU A 250 5.44 4.76 -1.43
CA GLU A 250 5.62 5.66 -0.29
C GLU A 250 7.09 5.72 0.17
N LYS A 251 7.79 4.57 0.24
CA LYS A 251 9.23 4.54 0.51
C LYS A 251 10.02 5.33 -0.54
N LEU A 252 9.66 5.21 -1.81
CA LEU A 252 10.29 5.97 -2.89
C LEU A 252 10.02 7.48 -2.75
N ARG A 253 8.79 7.87 -2.40
CA ARG A 253 8.43 9.27 -2.14
C ARG A 253 9.26 9.87 -1.01
N LEU A 254 9.35 9.17 0.13
CA LEU A 254 10.15 9.61 1.27
C LEU A 254 11.63 9.76 0.91
N LYS A 255 12.19 8.82 0.15
CA LYS A 255 13.57 8.90 -0.34
C LYS A 255 13.80 10.12 -1.24
N MET A 256 12.86 10.42 -2.15
CA MET A 256 12.95 11.61 -2.99
C MET A 256 12.86 12.91 -2.18
N GLU A 257 12.03 12.96 -1.14
CA GLU A 257 11.93 14.11 -0.24
C GLU A 257 13.22 14.32 0.58
N GLU A 258 13.85 13.23 1.05
CA GLU A 258 15.16 13.29 1.73
C GLU A 258 16.25 13.79 0.77
N ASP A 259 16.32 13.24 -0.45
CA ASP A 259 17.27 13.69 -1.47
C ASP A 259 17.06 15.17 -1.83
N GLN A 260 15.80 15.63 -1.91
CA GLN A 260 15.47 17.03 -2.17
C GLN A 260 15.92 17.94 -1.02
N LYS A 261 15.70 17.54 0.24
CA LYS A 261 16.18 18.27 1.42
C LYS A 261 17.70 18.34 1.46
N SER A 262 18.39 17.25 1.13
CA SER A 262 19.85 17.20 1.03
C SER A 262 20.37 18.20 -0.01
N ARG A 263 19.79 18.23 -1.21
CA ARG A 263 20.14 19.20 -2.25
C ARG A 263 19.86 20.64 -1.84
N GLN A 264 18.75 20.90 -1.14
CA GLN A 264 18.45 22.23 -0.61
C GLN A 264 19.48 22.68 0.44
N LEU A 265 19.95 21.76 1.28
CA LEU A 265 20.99 22.03 2.26
C LEU A 265 22.33 22.33 1.57
N GLU A 266 22.73 21.51 0.60
CA GLU A 266 23.93 21.73 -0.22
C GLU A 266 23.89 23.07 -0.96
N GLN A 267 22.74 23.43 -1.55
CA GLN A 267 22.55 24.75 -2.19
C GLN A 267 22.68 25.90 -1.18
N LYS A 268 22.15 25.72 0.03
CA LYS A 268 22.25 26.73 1.09
C LYS A 268 23.69 26.92 1.55
N GLU A 269 24.45 25.82 1.71
CA GLU A 269 25.87 25.87 2.05
C GLU A 269 26.70 26.50 0.93
N LEU A 270 26.43 26.15 -0.34
CA LEU A 270 27.08 26.75 -1.49
C LEU A 270 26.84 28.26 -1.58
N MET A 271 25.59 28.69 -1.34
CA MET A 271 25.24 30.12 -1.28
C MET A 271 26.00 30.84 -0.16
N LYS A 272 26.12 30.21 1.02
CA LYS A 272 26.88 30.76 2.14
C LYS A 272 28.36 30.92 1.79
N MET A 273 28.99 29.90 1.21
CA MET A 273 30.40 29.98 0.77
C MET A 273 30.60 31.07 -0.28
N LEU A 274 29.66 31.22 -1.22
CA LEU A 274 29.73 32.24 -2.26
C LEU A 274 29.56 33.66 -1.70
N GLU A 275 28.79 33.81 -0.63
CA GLU A 275 28.62 35.08 0.10
C GLU A 275 29.88 35.43 0.91
N GLU A 276 30.47 34.45 1.62
CA GLU A 276 31.77 34.58 2.28
C GLU A 276 32.89 34.93 1.27
N GLU A 277 32.89 34.32 0.08
CA GLU A 277 33.84 34.64 -0.99
C GLU A 277 33.66 36.07 -1.52
N LYS A 278 32.41 36.51 -1.72
CA LYS A 278 32.12 37.90 -2.12
C LYS A 278 32.61 38.89 -1.09
N GLU A 279 32.45 38.61 0.19
CA GLU A 279 32.92 39.44 1.28
C GLU A 279 34.46 39.50 1.30
N MET A 280 35.13 38.36 1.15
CA MET A 280 36.60 38.32 1.00
C MET A 280 37.10 39.09 -0.23
N ARG A 281 36.40 39.00 -1.37
CA ARG A 281 36.73 39.77 -2.57
C ARG A 281 36.54 41.26 -2.33
N LYS A 282 35.48 41.67 -1.66
CA LYS A 282 35.24 43.07 -1.30
C LYS A 282 36.34 43.62 -0.40
N ASP A 283 36.72 42.88 0.64
CA ASP A 283 37.85 43.23 1.52
C ASP A 283 39.17 43.32 0.76
N SER A 284 39.40 42.41 -0.19
CA SER A 284 40.61 42.40 -1.04
C SER A 284 40.62 43.57 -2.02
N GLU A 285 39.48 43.89 -2.64
CA GLU A 285 39.30 45.04 -3.53
C GLU A 285 39.47 46.36 -2.77
N GLU A 286 38.94 46.48 -1.55
CA GLU A 286 39.12 47.65 -0.70
C GLU A 286 40.61 47.85 -0.32
N LYS A 287 41.32 46.77 0.03
CA LYS A 287 42.77 46.79 0.28
C LYS A 287 43.56 47.16 -0.98
N TRP A 288 43.19 46.61 -2.14
CA TRP A 288 43.83 46.93 -3.42
C TRP A 288 43.58 48.39 -3.82
N LEU A 289 42.35 48.90 -3.68
CA LEU A 289 42.02 50.30 -3.92
C LEU A 289 42.76 51.25 -2.98
N ALA A 290 42.93 50.88 -1.71
CA ALA A 290 43.75 51.64 -0.77
C ALA A 290 45.22 51.69 -1.21
N HIS A 291 45.79 50.55 -1.62
CA HIS A 291 47.15 50.48 -2.15
C HIS A 291 47.32 51.30 -3.44
N VAL A 292 46.36 51.22 -4.39
CA VAL A 292 46.37 52.02 -5.62
C VAL A 292 46.30 53.52 -5.33
N LYS A 293 45.46 53.95 -4.38
CA LYS A 293 45.39 55.36 -3.95
C LYS A 293 46.69 55.83 -3.31
N GLU A 294 47.35 54.98 -2.54
CA GLU A 294 48.64 55.29 -1.92
C GLU A 294 49.74 55.43 -2.99
N GLU A 295 49.74 54.55 -3.99
CA GLU A 295 50.69 54.58 -5.09
C GLU A 295 50.48 55.78 -6.03
N GLN A 296 49.22 56.15 -6.29
CA GLN A 296 48.90 57.40 -6.98
C GLN A 296 49.36 58.64 -6.20
N LYS A 297 49.28 58.61 -4.86
CA LYS A 297 49.80 59.69 -4.01
C LYS A 297 51.33 59.80 -4.08
N LYS A 298 52.04 58.66 -4.17
CA LYS A 298 53.50 58.65 -4.41
C LYS A 298 53.84 59.19 -5.80
N GLN A 299 53.14 58.77 -6.85
CA GLN A 299 53.36 59.29 -8.20
C GLN A 299 53.10 60.79 -8.31
N ARG A 300 52.07 61.33 -7.64
CA ARG A 300 51.84 62.79 -7.58
C ARG A 300 52.98 63.53 -6.91
N LYS A 301 53.55 63.00 -5.83
CA LYS A 301 54.72 63.60 -5.18
C LYS A 301 55.95 63.60 -6.08
N ILE A 302 56.18 62.51 -6.82
CA ILE A 302 57.28 62.41 -7.80
C ILE A 302 57.08 63.44 -8.92
N GLN A 303 55.87 63.54 -9.47
CA GLN A 303 55.55 64.52 -10.52
C GLN A 303 55.66 65.98 -10.04
N GLU A 304 55.26 66.27 -8.80
CA GLU A 304 55.44 67.61 -8.20
C GLU A 304 56.92 67.94 -7.99
N GLU A 305 57.73 66.96 -7.60
CA GLU A 305 59.17 67.13 -7.40
C GLU A 305 59.93 67.27 -8.73
N GLU A 306 59.54 66.52 -9.76
CA GLU A 306 60.04 66.67 -11.14
C GLU A 306 59.65 68.02 -11.74
N LYS A 307 58.41 68.47 -11.53
CA LYS A 307 57.97 69.81 -11.95
C LYS A 307 58.77 70.90 -11.26
N ARG A 308 59.06 70.76 -9.96
CA ARG A 308 59.89 71.71 -9.22
C ARG A 308 61.32 71.75 -9.74
N LYS A 309 61.91 70.59 -10.06
CA LYS A 309 63.25 70.50 -10.68
C LYS A 309 63.26 71.14 -12.07
N PHE A 310 62.23 70.91 -12.87
CA PHE A 310 62.08 71.50 -14.19
C PHE A 310 61.95 73.04 -14.12
N ASP A 311 61.17 73.56 -13.17
CA ASP A 311 61.00 75.00 -12.95
C ASP A 311 62.32 75.65 -12.44
N GLU A 312 63.08 74.96 -11.58
CA GLU A 312 64.41 75.39 -11.12
C GLU A 312 65.45 75.37 -12.27
N GLU A 313 65.37 74.41 -13.18
CA GLU A 313 66.26 74.29 -14.34
C GLU A 313 65.94 75.32 -15.44
N GLN A 314 64.65 75.58 -15.71
CA GLN A 314 64.21 76.67 -16.59
C GLN A 314 64.69 78.03 -16.08
N LYS A 315 64.65 78.25 -14.76
CA LYS A 315 65.15 79.48 -14.14
C LYS A 315 66.67 79.62 -14.30
N ARG A 316 67.44 78.54 -14.14
CA ARG A 316 68.90 78.54 -14.40
C ARG A 316 69.23 78.83 -15.85
N LEU A 317 68.51 78.23 -16.80
CA LEU A 317 68.67 78.47 -18.23
C LEU A 317 68.35 79.94 -18.59
N GLN A 318 67.31 80.53 -17.99
CA GLN A 318 66.99 81.94 -18.17
C GLN A 318 68.10 82.85 -17.63
N GLU A 319 68.60 82.59 -16.42
CA GLU A 319 69.70 83.34 -15.80
C GLU A 319 70.98 83.25 -16.64
N GLU A 320 71.32 82.07 -17.15
CA GLU A 320 72.48 81.83 -18.01
C GLU A 320 72.36 82.50 -19.38
N THR A 321 71.15 82.50 -19.98
CA THR A 321 70.88 83.21 -21.24
C THR A 321 71.05 84.72 -21.06
N THR A 322 70.60 85.31 -19.94
CA THR A 322 70.87 86.72 -19.63
C THR A 322 72.35 87.02 -19.36
N ARG A 323 73.12 86.05 -18.84
CA ARG A 323 74.57 86.22 -18.64
C ARG A 323 75.31 86.26 -19.97
N ILE A 324 74.99 85.31 -20.86
CA ILE A 324 75.56 85.23 -22.22
C ILE A 324 75.18 86.47 -23.05
N GLN A 325 73.97 87.00 -22.91
CA GLN A 325 73.55 88.22 -23.60
C GLN A 325 74.35 89.45 -23.15
N ARG A 326 74.63 89.59 -21.84
CA ARG A 326 75.47 90.67 -21.31
C ARG A 326 76.93 90.55 -21.73
N GLU A 327 77.48 89.33 -21.73
CA GLU A 327 78.84 89.07 -22.21
C GLU A 327 78.98 89.36 -23.71
N LYS A 328 77.94 89.09 -24.51
CA LYS A 328 77.90 89.42 -25.94
C LYS A 328 77.86 90.94 -26.20
N GLU A 329 77.06 91.69 -25.45
CA GLU A 329 76.98 93.16 -25.54
C GLU A 329 78.30 93.83 -25.10
N GLU A 330 78.99 93.26 -24.10
CA GLU A 330 80.29 93.75 -23.63
C GLU A 330 81.41 93.46 -24.65
N LEU A 331 81.36 92.32 -25.34
CA LEU A 331 82.26 91.99 -26.44
C LEU A 331 82.04 92.87 -27.67
N GLU A 332 80.79 93.16 -28.06
CA GLU A 332 80.47 94.09 -29.16
C GLU A 332 80.93 95.53 -28.89
N LYS A 333 80.92 95.94 -27.61
CA LYS A 333 81.46 97.25 -27.20
C LYS A 333 82.98 97.30 -27.35
N LYS A 334 83.68 96.23 -26.94
CA LYS A 334 85.15 96.12 -27.07
C LYS A 334 85.62 95.99 -28.53
N THR A 335 84.85 95.36 -29.42
CA THR A 335 85.18 95.33 -30.86
C THR A 335 84.97 96.67 -31.54
N LYS A 336 83.91 97.43 -31.19
CA LYS A 336 83.70 98.78 -31.73
C LYS A 336 84.75 99.79 -31.26
N GLU A 337 85.28 99.63 -30.04
CA GLU A 337 86.40 100.43 -29.53
C GLU A 337 87.73 100.09 -30.24
N ALA A 338 87.98 98.80 -30.51
CA ALA A 338 89.17 98.34 -31.24
C ALA A 338 89.16 98.72 -32.75
N GLU A 339 87.99 98.75 -33.39
CA GLU A 339 87.85 99.22 -34.78
C GLU A 339 88.07 100.74 -34.90
N ASN A 340 87.66 101.52 -33.89
CA ASN A 340 87.90 102.97 -33.85
C ASN A 340 89.38 103.32 -33.63
N GLU A 341 90.12 102.53 -32.86
CA GLU A 341 91.58 102.69 -32.72
C GLU A 341 92.31 102.35 -34.03
N LYS A 342 91.93 101.25 -34.69
CA LYS A 342 92.51 100.88 -35.99
C LYS A 342 92.23 101.93 -37.07
N HIS A 343 91.06 102.57 -37.06
CA HIS A 343 90.73 103.61 -38.02
C HIS A 343 91.59 104.87 -37.81
N LYS A 344 91.87 105.25 -36.56
CA LYS A 344 92.81 106.35 -36.23
C LYS A 344 94.25 106.04 -36.64
N GLU A 345 94.67 104.78 -36.53
CA GLU A 345 96.02 104.33 -36.89
C GLU A 345 96.23 104.30 -38.41
N ILE A 346 95.20 103.88 -39.17
CA ILE A 346 95.20 103.95 -40.65
C ILE A 346 95.24 105.40 -41.14
N GLN A 347 94.51 106.30 -40.48
CA GLN A 347 94.48 107.71 -40.86
C GLN A 347 95.83 108.41 -40.60
N LEU A 348 96.51 108.06 -39.50
CA LEU A 348 97.87 108.50 -39.19
C LEU A 348 98.91 107.99 -40.21
N LEU A 349 98.75 106.76 -40.70
CA LEU A 349 99.62 106.18 -41.74
C LEU A 349 99.40 106.83 -43.11
N GLN A 350 98.15 107.17 -43.46
CA GLN A 350 97.84 107.87 -44.71
C GLN A 350 98.40 109.31 -44.73
N ASP A 351 98.38 110.01 -43.59
CA ASP A 351 98.98 111.35 -43.48
C ASP A 351 100.51 111.30 -43.56
N LYS A 352 101.16 110.28 -42.99
CA LYS A 352 102.62 110.05 -43.13
C LYS A 352 103.03 109.73 -44.57
N MET A 353 102.22 108.95 -45.29
CA MET A 353 102.49 108.67 -46.71
C MET A 353 102.41 109.93 -47.57
N ARG A 354 101.42 110.80 -47.30
CA ARG A 354 101.26 112.08 -48.03
C ARG A 354 102.42 113.05 -47.76
N GLN A 355 102.97 113.03 -46.55
CA GLN A 355 104.17 113.80 -46.19
C GLN A 355 105.42 113.29 -46.93
N LEU A 356 105.60 111.96 -47.02
CA LEU A 356 106.73 111.35 -47.73
C LEU A 356 106.66 111.56 -49.25
N GLU A 357 105.46 111.63 -49.85
CA GLU A 357 105.30 111.98 -51.27
C GLU A 357 105.68 113.43 -51.55
N GLN A 358 105.35 114.37 -50.64
CA GLN A 358 105.78 115.77 -50.75
C GLN A 358 107.30 115.93 -50.58
N ASP A 359 107.91 115.22 -49.63
CA ASP A 359 109.37 115.23 -49.43
C ASP A 359 110.13 114.57 -50.60
N SER A 360 109.51 113.58 -51.26
CA SER A 360 109.99 112.92 -52.47
C SER A 360 109.97 113.85 -53.69
N GLU A 361 108.87 114.59 -53.93
CA GLU A 361 108.78 115.56 -55.01
C GLU A 361 109.74 116.75 -54.83
N GLU A 362 109.97 117.18 -53.58
CA GLU A 362 110.90 118.27 -53.29
C GLU A 362 112.37 117.85 -53.50
N ASN A 363 112.71 116.59 -53.21
CA ASN A 363 114.04 116.03 -53.48
C ASN A 363 114.26 115.75 -54.98
N LEU A 364 113.22 115.35 -55.73
CA LEU A 364 113.31 115.17 -57.18
C LEU A 364 113.60 116.50 -57.91
N LYS A 365 112.99 117.61 -57.45
CA LYS A 365 113.26 118.97 -57.96
C LYS A 365 114.68 119.45 -57.62
N LYS A 366 115.25 119.04 -56.48
CA LYS A 366 116.65 119.36 -56.09
C LYS A 366 117.67 118.57 -56.91
N VAL A 367 117.36 117.34 -57.32
CA VAL A 367 118.24 116.50 -58.15
C VAL A 367 118.22 116.92 -59.63
N GLN A 368 117.07 117.35 -60.16
CA GLN A 368 116.98 117.92 -61.52
C GLN A 368 117.70 119.29 -61.65
N ALA A 369 117.72 120.11 -60.59
CA ALA A 369 118.49 121.36 -60.55
C ALA A 369 120.02 121.17 -60.47
N ILE A 370 120.50 119.97 -60.11
CA ILE A 370 121.93 119.59 -60.14
C ILE A 370 122.31 119.01 -61.52
N GLY A 371 121.36 118.37 -62.22
CA GLY A 371 121.52 117.92 -63.61
C GLY A 371 121.75 119.06 -64.62
N GLU A 372 121.09 120.21 -64.44
CA GLU A 372 121.19 121.34 -65.37
C GLU A 372 122.38 122.29 -65.11
N ARG A 373 123.14 122.11 -64.01
CA ARG A 373 124.40 122.85 -63.73
C ARG A 373 125.68 122.11 -64.14
N HIS A 374 125.62 120.80 -64.43
CA HIS A 374 126.80 120.00 -64.78
C HIS A 374 126.95 119.70 -66.29
N GLU A 375 125.91 119.92 -67.11
CA GLU A 375 126.02 119.88 -68.59
C GLU A 375 126.58 121.18 -69.21
N GLY A 376 126.66 122.28 -68.45
CA GLY A 376 127.25 123.56 -68.91
C GLY A 376 128.76 123.71 -68.70
N ILE A 377 129.43 122.81 -67.98
CA ILE A 377 130.86 122.91 -67.64
C ILE A 377 131.73 121.98 -68.51
N PHE A 378 131.20 120.86 -69.00
CA PHE A 378 131.98 119.93 -69.85
C PHE A 378 132.00 120.29 -71.36
N SER A 379 131.10 121.16 -71.82
CA SER A 379 131.15 121.78 -73.16
C SER A 379 132.11 122.98 -73.26
N SER A 380 132.60 123.50 -72.12
CA SER A 380 133.55 124.62 -72.05
C SER A 380 135.02 124.17 -72.00
N VAL A 381 135.33 123.01 -71.40
CA VAL A 381 136.70 122.47 -71.33
C VAL A 381 137.15 121.80 -72.63
N THR A 382 136.20 121.32 -73.44
CA THR A 382 136.44 120.80 -74.80
C THR A 382 136.75 121.90 -75.83
N GLY A 383 136.50 123.18 -75.50
CA GLY A 383 136.88 124.33 -76.31
C GLY A 383 138.28 124.91 -76.00
N TYR A 384 138.74 124.88 -74.75
CA TYR A 384 139.99 125.53 -74.34
C TYR A 384 141.24 124.67 -74.62
N LEU A 385 141.17 123.34 -74.48
CA LEU A 385 142.31 122.47 -74.76
C LEU A 385 142.55 122.24 -76.27
N LYS A 386 141.58 122.64 -77.12
CA LYS A 386 141.72 122.68 -78.57
C LYS A 386 142.24 124.03 -79.09
N SER A 387 142.26 125.10 -78.28
CA SER A 387 142.94 126.37 -78.61
C SER A 387 144.37 126.46 -78.07
N VAL A 388 144.84 125.42 -77.35
CA VAL A 388 146.24 125.24 -76.91
C VAL A 388 147.04 124.39 -77.91
N TRP A 389 146.38 123.79 -78.92
CA TRP A 389 147.07 123.35 -80.13
C TRP A 389 148.03 124.43 -80.63
N ASP A 390 147.61 125.68 -80.70
CA ASP A 390 148.15 126.53 -81.76
C ASP A 390 149.28 127.46 -81.32
N ASN A 391 149.89 127.28 -80.13
CA ASN A 391 150.88 128.24 -79.63
C ASN A 391 152.22 127.73 -79.07
N LEU A 392 152.52 126.41 -78.91
CA LEU A 392 153.73 126.05 -78.15
C LEU A 392 154.64 124.86 -78.56
N TRP A 393 154.55 124.29 -79.77
CA TRP A 393 155.49 123.35 -80.45
C TRP A 393 154.86 122.04 -80.92
#